data_AF-A0A7X8DM31-F1
#
_entry.id   AF-A0A7X8DM31-F1
#
_cell.length_a   1.000
_cell.length_b   1.000
_cell.length_c   1.000
_cell.angle_alpha   90.00
_cell.angle_beta   90.00
_cell.angle_gamma   90.00
#
_symmetry.space_group_name_H-M   'P 1'
#
loop_
_entity.id
_entity.type
_entity.pdbx_description
1 polymer ?
#
loop_
_entity_poly.entity_id
_entity_poly.type
_entity_poly.pdbx_seq_one_letter_code
_entity_poly.pdbx_strand_id
1 'polypeptide(L)'
;MKTKLSLCWIVAMFVVVNSYTQIVALHSSSGVQIIKGNAALTTAYTAAENGDTLYLSGHAFTLPATFDKQLMIFGTGHYVDSTMATGKTFLTGNVTLSENADFFYLEGVEITGKFIIATNHSVNNATIKRCKINGTFEALGNASNPTKNLSLIGNVFLQRLTIENLQNALITNNIIVNTLQNTNGNLINNNIVMGYIWGSSMDYLLIGSNNIFNNNIFIWDGYNANVNGSGNVFNYNLYVEPTPNHGTASTAIGNYTGISQSDIFVNQTGVAFDYTHDYHLQSPTIYIGTDSTQVGIYGGVFPYKAGGVPSNPHIQMQNIAPSTSNGLLNVQINAAAQDE
;
A
#
# COMPACT_ATOMS: atom_id res chain seq x y z
N MET A 1 -11.31 20.86 71.69
CA MET A 1 -10.76 20.62 70.33
C MET A 1 -11.72 19.72 69.58
N LYS A 2 -12.43 20.24 68.56
CA LYS A 2 -13.35 19.47 67.72
C LYS A 2 -12.57 19.01 66.47
N THR A 3 -12.44 17.70 66.30
CA THR A 3 -11.88 17.07 65.10
C THR A 3 -12.84 17.24 63.92
N LYS A 4 -12.43 17.95 62.87
CA LYS A 4 -13.14 17.99 61.59
C LYS A 4 -12.69 16.78 60.77
N LEU A 5 -13.61 15.86 60.52
CA LEU A 5 -13.45 14.78 59.56
C LEU A 5 -13.86 15.32 58.18
N SER A 6 -12.90 15.54 57.29
CA SER A 6 -13.18 15.94 55.91
C SER A 6 -13.46 14.69 55.08
N LEU A 7 -14.68 14.56 54.58
CA LEU A 7 -15.13 13.48 53.70
C LEU A 7 -14.88 13.89 52.25
N CYS A 8 -13.83 13.37 51.61
CA CYS A 8 -13.60 13.53 50.17
C CYS A 8 -14.46 12.54 49.39
N TRP A 9 -15.43 13.07 48.63
CA TRP A 9 -16.17 12.29 47.63
C TRP A 9 -15.34 12.21 46.34
N ILE A 10 -14.89 11.01 45.99
CA ILE A 10 -14.30 10.74 44.67
C ILE A 10 -15.46 10.49 43.70
N VAL A 11 -15.73 11.45 42.82
CA VAL A 11 -16.60 11.24 41.66
C VAL A 11 -15.75 10.58 40.58
N ALA A 12 -15.93 9.28 40.36
CA ALA A 12 -15.35 8.58 39.22
C ALA A 12 -16.13 8.99 37.96
N MET A 13 -15.52 9.82 37.09
CA MET A 13 -16.01 10.01 35.73
C MET A 13 -15.83 8.70 34.97
N PHE A 14 -16.91 7.94 34.78
CA PHE A 14 -16.98 6.91 33.75
C PHE A 14 -16.97 7.60 32.39
N VAL A 15 -15.79 7.73 31.78
CA VAL A 15 -15.70 7.94 30.34
C VAL A 15 -16.20 6.65 29.69
N VAL A 16 -17.42 6.67 29.16
CA VAL A 16 -17.89 5.64 28.25
C VAL A 16 -17.08 5.82 26.96
N VAL A 17 -15.93 5.16 26.90
CA VAL A 17 -15.25 4.93 25.62
C VAL A 17 -16.18 4.01 24.84
N ASN A 18 -16.87 4.55 23.84
CA ASN A 18 -17.45 3.71 22.80
C ASN A 18 -16.27 2.99 22.14
N SER A 19 -15.99 1.77 22.55
CA SER A 19 -15.10 0.90 21.81
C SER A 19 -15.78 0.68 20.46
N TYR A 20 -15.28 1.35 19.42
CA TYR A 20 -15.66 1.02 18.05
C TYR A 20 -15.46 -0.49 17.89
N THR A 21 -16.50 -1.19 17.46
CA THR A 21 -16.40 -2.63 17.22
C THR A 21 -15.92 -2.82 15.80
N GLN A 22 -15.09 -3.84 15.55
CA GLN A 22 -14.78 -4.25 14.18
C GLN A 22 -16.10 -4.55 13.45
N ILE A 23 -16.27 -4.01 12.25
CA ILE A 23 -17.40 -4.29 11.37
C ILE A 23 -16.86 -4.75 10.01
N VAL A 24 -17.37 -5.88 9.53
CA VAL A 24 -17.17 -6.37 8.16
C VAL A 24 -18.53 -6.56 7.50
N ALA A 25 -18.71 -6.00 6.31
CA ALA A 25 -19.83 -6.34 5.44
C ALA A 25 -19.37 -7.41 4.45
N LEU A 26 -19.89 -8.62 4.59
CA LEU A 26 -19.70 -9.71 3.62
C LEU A 26 -20.79 -9.61 2.56
N HIS A 27 -20.39 -9.30 1.33
CA HIS A 27 -21.26 -9.31 0.16
C HIS A 27 -21.05 -10.63 -0.58
N SER A 28 -22.10 -11.43 -0.63
CA SER A 28 -22.14 -12.72 -1.32
C SER A 28 -23.28 -12.79 -2.32
N SER A 29 -23.32 -13.85 -3.11
CA SER A 29 -24.45 -14.17 -3.99
C SER A 29 -25.79 -14.28 -3.25
N SER A 30 -25.76 -14.64 -1.96
CA SER A 30 -26.95 -14.79 -1.10
C SER A 30 -27.43 -13.49 -0.45
N GLY A 31 -26.67 -12.39 -0.60
CA GLY A 31 -26.95 -11.09 0.00
C GLY A 31 -25.81 -10.58 0.87
N VAL A 32 -26.12 -9.56 1.68
CA VAL A 32 -25.15 -8.85 2.54
C VAL A 32 -25.31 -9.28 4.01
N GLN A 33 -24.21 -9.67 4.64
CA GLN A 33 -24.14 -9.98 6.06
C GLN A 33 -23.25 -8.97 6.78
N ILE A 34 -23.76 -8.36 7.86
CA ILE A 34 -22.99 -7.43 8.71
C ILE A 34 -22.47 -8.19 9.93
N ILE A 35 -21.17 -8.40 9.97
CA ILE A 35 -20.47 -9.15 11.01
C ILE A 35 -19.75 -8.15 11.92
N LYS A 36 -19.93 -8.30 13.24
CA LYS A 36 -19.39 -7.38 14.25
C LYS A 36 -18.61 -8.13 15.33
N GLY A 37 -17.68 -7.44 15.99
CA GLY A 37 -16.92 -7.95 17.13
C GLY A 37 -15.47 -8.29 16.79
N ASN A 38 -14.65 -8.56 17.81
CA ASN A 38 -13.18 -8.61 17.70
C ASN A 38 -12.59 -9.67 16.75
N ALA A 39 -13.43 -10.56 16.24
CA ALA A 39 -13.10 -11.63 15.29
C ALA A 39 -13.83 -11.45 13.95
N ALA A 40 -14.35 -10.26 13.64
CA ALA A 40 -15.27 -10.05 12.52
C ALA A 40 -14.67 -10.46 11.17
N LEU A 41 -13.40 -10.14 10.92
CA LEU A 41 -12.73 -10.54 9.68
C LEU A 41 -12.53 -12.05 9.58
N THR A 42 -12.10 -12.72 10.66
CA THR A 42 -11.98 -14.18 10.66
C THR A 42 -13.32 -14.87 10.47
N THR A 43 -14.39 -14.39 11.11
CA THR A 43 -15.74 -14.92 10.94
C THR A 43 -16.26 -14.69 9.52
N ALA A 44 -16.05 -13.50 8.96
CA ALA A 44 -16.42 -13.19 7.59
C ALA A 44 -15.67 -14.07 6.58
N TYR A 45 -14.37 -14.25 6.76
CA TYR A 45 -13.56 -15.14 5.93
C TYR A 45 -14.03 -16.61 6.01
N THR A 46 -14.41 -17.11 7.19
CA THR A 46 -14.98 -18.46 7.33
C THR A 46 -16.29 -18.61 6.56
N ALA A 47 -17.15 -17.59 6.61
CA ALA A 47 -18.45 -17.59 5.93
C ALA A 47 -18.37 -17.32 4.42
N ALA A 48 -17.34 -16.62 3.95
CA ALA A 48 -17.18 -16.23 2.56
C ALA A 48 -16.90 -17.42 1.64
N GLU A 49 -17.43 -17.35 0.43
CA GLU A 49 -17.15 -18.26 -0.68
C GLU A 49 -16.27 -17.57 -1.74
N ASN A 50 -15.80 -18.35 -2.73
CA ASN A 50 -15.01 -17.79 -3.83
C ASN A 50 -15.83 -16.75 -4.62
N GLY A 51 -15.23 -15.58 -4.83
CA GLY A 51 -15.85 -14.45 -5.53
C GLY A 51 -16.55 -13.45 -4.61
N ASP A 52 -16.63 -13.72 -3.30
CA ASP A 52 -17.25 -12.81 -2.34
C ASP A 52 -16.38 -11.56 -2.09
N THR A 53 -17.04 -10.50 -1.63
CA THR A 53 -16.41 -9.22 -1.28
C THR A 53 -16.56 -8.90 0.20
N LEU A 54 -15.47 -8.50 0.84
CA LEU A 54 -15.44 -8.04 2.23
C LEU A 54 -15.14 -6.54 2.28
N TYR A 55 -16.04 -5.76 2.87
CA TYR A 55 -15.80 -4.35 3.20
C TYR A 55 -15.50 -4.21 4.68
N LEU A 56 -14.32 -3.66 4.99
CA LEU A 56 -13.80 -3.51 6.33
C LEU A 56 -13.99 -2.06 6.77
N SER A 57 -14.55 -1.86 7.97
CA SER A 57 -14.58 -0.55 8.63
C SER A 57 -13.17 -0.07 9.03
N GLY A 58 -13.05 1.18 9.49
CA GLY A 58 -11.82 1.69 10.09
C GLY A 58 -11.61 1.08 11.47
N HIS A 59 -10.83 0.00 11.52
CA HIS A 59 -10.42 -0.66 12.75
C HIS A 59 -9.17 -1.51 12.49
N ALA A 60 -8.48 -1.91 13.55
CA ALA A 60 -7.56 -3.04 13.51
C ALA A 60 -8.28 -4.40 13.53
N PHE A 61 -8.00 -5.24 12.53
CA PHE A 61 -8.56 -6.58 12.38
C PHE A 61 -7.51 -7.65 12.62
N THR A 62 -7.93 -8.71 13.31
CA THR A 62 -7.19 -9.97 13.38
C THR A 62 -7.40 -10.75 12.09
N LEU A 63 -6.30 -11.26 11.53
CA LEU A 63 -6.29 -11.99 10.27
C LEU A 63 -6.56 -13.49 10.49
N PRO A 64 -7.16 -14.19 9.51
CA PRO A 64 -7.00 -15.64 9.42
C PRO A 64 -5.52 -16.00 9.22
N ALA A 65 -5.15 -17.26 9.49
CA ALA A 65 -3.76 -17.71 9.32
C ALA A 65 -3.28 -17.57 7.87
N THR A 66 -4.14 -17.91 6.92
CA THR A 66 -3.93 -17.77 5.47
C THR A 66 -5.24 -17.36 4.80
N PHE A 67 -5.13 -16.77 3.61
CA PHE A 67 -6.23 -16.62 2.67
C PHE A 67 -6.02 -17.60 1.52
N ASP A 68 -7.00 -18.48 1.31
CA ASP A 68 -7.00 -19.57 0.33
C ASP A 68 -8.28 -19.55 -0.52
N LYS A 69 -8.87 -18.37 -0.70
CA LYS A 69 -10.09 -18.14 -1.47
C LYS A 69 -9.92 -16.95 -2.39
N GLN A 70 -10.60 -16.99 -3.53
CA GLN A 70 -10.78 -15.82 -4.36
C GLN A 70 -11.65 -14.81 -3.58
N LEU A 71 -11.06 -13.72 -3.10
CA LEU A 71 -11.77 -12.70 -2.33
C LEU A 71 -11.39 -11.30 -2.80
N MET A 72 -12.36 -10.40 -2.73
CA MET A 72 -12.13 -8.96 -2.83
C MET A 72 -12.25 -8.33 -1.46
N ILE A 73 -11.24 -7.57 -1.03
CA ILE A 73 -11.19 -6.97 0.31
C ILE A 73 -10.92 -5.47 0.17
N PHE A 74 -11.85 -4.66 0.67
CA PHE A 74 -11.74 -3.20 0.67
C PHE A 74 -11.70 -2.68 2.11
N GLY A 75 -10.63 -1.96 2.44
CA GLY A 75 -10.57 -1.13 3.64
C GLY A 75 -11.01 0.30 3.38
N THR A 76 -10.88 1.11 4.40
CA THR A 76 -11.20 2.55 4.39
C THR A 76 -10.04 3.43 3.92
N GLY A 77 -8.81 2.89 3.87
CA GLY A 77 -7.58 3.60 3.55
C GLY A 77 -6.58 3.59 4.69
N HIS A 78 -5.38 4.12 4.40
CA HIS A 78 -4.26 4.20 5.36
C HIS A 78 -3.76 5.63 5.62
N TYR A 79 -4.26 6.63 4.91
CA TYR A 79 -3.93 8.03 5.16
C TYR A 79 -4.85 8.61 6.24
N VAL A 80 -4.28 9.30 7.22
CA VAL A 80 -5.03 9.79 8.39
C VAL A 80 -6.02 10.90 8.02
N ASP A 81 -5.61 11.83 7.18
CA ASP A 81 -6.43 12.95 6.71
C ASP A 81 -7.64 12.49 5.88
N SER A 82 -7.43 11.45 5.09
CA SER A 82 -8.48 10.87 4.24
C SER A 82 -9.43 10.00 5.04
N THR A 83 -8.97 9.36 6.10
CA THR A 83 -9.78 8.45 6.92
C THR A 83 -10.32 9.09 8.20
N MET A 84 -10.28 10.42 8.35
CA MET A 84 -10.71 11.08 9.60
C MET A 84 -12.15 10.72 10.02
N ALA A 85 -13.05 10.56 9.05
CA ALA A 85 -14.46 10.24 9.33
C ALA A 85 -14.70 8.75 9.63
N THR A 86 -13.83 7.86 9.15
CA THR A 86 -14.04 6.41 9.14
C THR A 86 -13.06 5.65 10.03
N GLY A 87 -11.92 6.24 10.37
CA GLY A 87 -10.73 5.56 10.91
C GLY A 87 -9.98 4.78 9.83
N LYS A 88 -8.71 4.45 10.07
CA LYS A 88 -7.91 3.60 9.17
C LYS A 88 -8.27 2.13 9.32
N THR A 89 -8.19 1.37 8.25
CA THR A 89 -8.28 -0.10 8.31
C THR A 89 -6.88 -0.69 8.47
N PHE A 90 -6.64 -1.39 9.57
CA PHE A 90 -5.40 -2.12 9.80
C PHE A 90 -5.61 -3.63 9.72
N LEU A 91 -4.76 -4.31 8.97
CA LEU A 91 -4.60 -5.76 9.01
C LEU A 91 -3.44 -6.07 9.95
N THR A 92 -3.75 -6.55 11.15
CA THR A 92 -2.75 -6.69 12.22
C THR A 92 -2.05 -8.04 12.11
N GLY A 93 -0.79 -8.02 11.67
CA GLY A 93 0.03 -9.21 11.45
C GLY A 93 0.44 -9.38 9.99
N ASN A 94 0.77 -10.62 9.61
CA ASN A 94 1.15 -10.96 8.25
C ASN A 94 -0.08 -11.37 7.45
N VAL A 95 -0.27 -10.78 6.28
CA VAL A 95 -1.22 -11.26 5.28
C VAL A 95 -0.52 -12.33 4.47
N THR A 96 -1.05 -13.56 4.49
CA THR A 96 -0.48 -14.69 3.75
C THR A 96 -1.51 -15.23 2.78
N LEU A 97 -1.20 -15.21 1.48
CA LEU A 97 -1.97 -15.90 0.45
C LEU A 97 -1.38 -17.30 0.24
N SER A 98 -2.25 -18.31 0.13
CA SER A 98 -1.89 -19.67 -0.23
C SER A 98 -2.59 -20.09 -1.54
N GLU A 99 -2.44 -21.36 -1.92
CA GLU A 99 -3.19 -21.95 -3.03
C GLU A 99 -4.69 -21.61 -2.97
N ASN A 100 -5.30 -21.50 -4.16
CA ASN A 100 -6.71 -21.15 -4.39
C ASN A 100 -7.09 -19.67 -4.16
N ALA A 101 -6.13 -18.81 -3.82
CA ALA A 101 -6.34 -17.36 -3.71
C ALA A 101 -6.24 -16.61 -5.06
N ASP A 102 -6.41 -17.29 -6.20
CA ASP A 102 -6.38 -16.65 -7.52
C ASP A 102 -7.43 -15.51 -7.59
N PHE A 103 -7.10 -14.44 -8.31
CA PHE A 103 -7.92 -13.21 -8.40
C PHE A 103 -8.15 -12.50 -7.06
N PHE A 104 -7.32 -12.76 -6.04
CA PHE A 104 -7.38 -12.03 -4.78
C PHE A 104 -7.16 -10.53 -5.01
N TYR A 105 -8.03 -9.72 -4.41
CA TYR A 105 -7.98 -8.27 -4.51
C TYR A 105 -7.94 -7.66 -3.12
N LEU A 106 -6.96 -6.81 -2.86
CA LEU A 106 -6.85 -6.05 -1.62
C LEU A 106 -6.62 -4.58 -1.91
N GLU A 107 -7.48 -3.72 -1.36
CA GLU A 107 -7.35 -2.28 -1.49
C GLU A 107 -7.59 -1.55 -0.17
N GLY A 108 -6.80 -0.50 0.08
CA GLY A 108 -7.15 0.46 1.11
C GLY A 108 -6.88 0.05 2.55
N VAL A 109 -5.80 -0.67 2.81
CA VAL A 109 -5.45 -1.11 4.17
C VAL A 109 -4.01 -0.75 4.53
N GLU A 110 -3.75 -0.67 5.84
CA GLU A 110 -2.40 -0.72 6.39
C GLU A 110 -2.13 -2.12 6.96
N ILE A 111 -1.16 -2.83 6.41
CA ILE A 111 -0.68 -4.12 6.93
C ILE A 111 0.47 -3.85 7.89
N THR A 112 0.31 -4.24 9.15
CA THR A 112 1.32 -3.96 10.18
C THR A 112 2.53 -4.89 10.08
N GLY A 113 2.37 -6.07 9.46
CA GLY A 113 3.43 -7.04 9.21
C GLY A 113 3.76 -7.16 7.72
N LYS A 114 4.07 -8.39 7.30
CA LYS A 114 4.44 -8.72 5.92
C LYS A 114 3.21 -8.97 5.04
N PHE A 115 3.40 -8.84 3.73
CA PHE A 115 2.52 -9.48 2.75
C PHE A 115 3.29 -10.64 2.09
N ILE A 116 2.71 -11.83 2.10
CA ILE A 116 3.39 -13.06 1.69
C ILE A 116 2.49 -13.82 0.71
N ILE A 117 3.02 -14.18 -0.45
CA ILE A 117 2.51 -15.31 -1.23
C ILE A 117 3.33 -16.51 -0.79
N ALA A 118 2.67 -17.48 -0.17
CA ALA A 118 3.32 -18.59 0.51
C ALA A 118 4.29 -19.33 -0.42
N THR A 119 5.47 -19.70 0.10
CA THR A 119 6.51 -20.40 -0.65
C THR A 119 5.96 -21.65 -1.31
N ASN A 120 6.34 -21.90 -2.57
CA ASN A 120 5.89 -23.01 -3.39
C ASN A 120 4.42 -22.98 -3.83
N HIS A 121 3.65 -21.94 -3.47
CA HIS A 121 2.29 -21.75 -3.97
C HIS A 121 2.27 -20.79 -5.17
N SER A 122 1.25 -20.96 -6.02
CA SER A 122 0.93 -20.04 -7.11
C SER A 122 -0.37 -19.31 -6.81
N VAL A 123 -0.38 -17.99 -7.00
CA VAL A 123 -1.57 -17.15 -6.86
C VAL A 123 -1.67 -16.21 -8.06
N ASN A 124 -2.50 -16.54 -9.03
CA ASN A 124 -2.58 -15.82 -10.30
C ASN A 124 -3.56 -14.65 -10.24
N ASN A 125 -3.23 -13.58 -10.97
CA ASN A 125 -4.10 -12.42 -11.17
C ASN A 125 -4.47 -11.67 -9.87
N ALA A 126 -3.62 -11.75 -8.84
CA ALA A 126 -3.82 -10.99 -7.61
C ALA A 126 -3.54 -9.49 -7.84
N THR A 127 -4.32 -8.64 -7.17
CA THR A 127 -4.16 -7.18 -7.22
C THR A 127 -4.08 -6.60 -5.81
N ILE A 128 -2.99 -5.90 -5.52
CA ILE A 128 -2.79 -5.15 -4.28
C ILE A 128 -2.69 -3.68 -4.64
N LYS A 129 -3.65 -2.88 -4.15
CA LYS A 129 -3.83 -1.50 -4.57
C LYS A 129 -3.95 -0.56 -3.38
N ARG A 130 -3.31 0.61 -3.42
CA ARG A 130 -3.49 1.67 -2.40
C ARG A 130 -3.36 1.17 -0.95
N CYS A 131 -2.44 0.23 -0.73
CA CYS A 131 -2.14 -0.34 0.58
C CYS A 131 -0.81 0.21 1.10
N LYS A 132 -0.67 0.25 2.43
CA LYS A 132 0.62 0.45 3.08
C LYS A 132 1.06 -0.86 3.74
N ILE A 133 2.29 -1.29 3.49
CA ILE A 133 2.85 -2.52 4.06
C ILE A 133 4.09 -2.16 4.87
N ASN A 134 4.02 -2.39 6.18
CA ASN A 134 5.07 -2.01 7.12
C ASN A 134 6.22 -3.02 7.15
N GLY A 135 5.93 -4.29 6.87
CA GLY A 135 6.92 -5.35 6.70
C GLY A 135 7.38 -5.52 5.24
N THR A 136 8.04 -6.63 4.96
CA THR A 136 8.43 -7.00 3.60
C THR A 136 7.22 -7.45 2.77
N PHE A 137 7.31 -7.24 1.46
CA PHE A 137 6.44 -7.91 0.50
C PHE A 137 7.21 -9.06 -0.13
N GLU A 138 6.69 -10.27 -0.03
CA GLU A 138 7.35 -11.51 -0.42
C GLU A 138 6.45 -12.30 -1.36
N ALA A 139 6.67 -12.16 -2.66
CA ALA A 139 6.09 -13.06 -3.66
C ALA A 139 7.19 -13.99 -4.15
N LEU A 140 7.37 -15.13 -3.47
CA LEU A 140 8.50 -16.03 -3.72
C LEU A 140 8.20 -17.14 -4.76
N GLY A 141 6.91 -17.33 -5.07
CA GLY A 141 6.42 -18.23 -6.11
C GLY A 141 6.92 -19.67 -6.00
N ASN A 142 6.81 -20.39 -7.11
CA ASN A 142 7.38 -21.72 -7.31
C ASN A 142 8.02 -21.77 -8.71
N ALA A 143 9.26 -22.25 -8.83
CA ALA A 143 9.93 -22.36 -10.13
C ALA A 143 9.19 -23.28 -11.13
N SER A 144 8.49 -24.30 -10.64
CA SER A 144 7.66 -25.21 -11.45
C SER A 144 6.23 -24.71 -11.66
N ASN A 145 5.72 -23.85 -10.78
CA ASN A 145 4.38 -23.29 -10.86
C ASN A 145 4.39 -21.80 -10.45
N PRO A 146 4.90 -20.90 -11.30
CA PRO A 146 5.10 -19.50 -10.92
C PRO A 146 3.76 -18.81 -10.66
N THR A 147 3.78 -17.82 -9.78
CA THR A 147 2.68 -16.84 -9.62
C THR A 147 2.69 -15.92 -10.85
N LYS A 148 1.52 -15.65 -11.43
CA LYS A 148 1.41 -14.86 -12.68
C LYS A 148 0.50 -13.64 -12.51
N ASN A 149 0.80 -12.59 -13.27
CA ASN A 149 -0.08 -11.42 -13.44
C ASN A 149 -0.39 -10.69 -12.12
N LEU A 150 0.59 -10.57 -11.22
CA LEU A 150 0.46 -9.78 -9.99
C LEU A 150 0.48 -8.30 -10.33
N SER A 151 -0.51 -7.56 -9.83
CA SER A 151 -0.59 -6.10 -9.98
C SER A 151 -0.38 -5.41 -8.64
N LEU A 152 0.67 -4.58 -8.54
CA LEU A 152 0.99 -3.74 -7.39
C LEU A 152 0.82 -2.28 -7.82
N ILE A 153 -0.26 -1.64 -7.38
CA ILE A 153 -0.68 -0.32 -7.87
C ILE A 153 -0.85 0.68 -6.73
N GLY A 154 -0.10 1.79 -6.74
CA GLY A 154 -0.37 2.88 -5.79
C GLY A 154 -0.08 2.52 -4.32
N ASN A 155 0.78 1.54 -4.06
CA ASN A 155 1.08 1.10 -2.69
C ASN A 155 2.25 1.87 -2.08
N VAL A 156 2.36 1.78 -0.76
CA VAL A 156 3.53 2.21 0.02
C VAL A 156 4.17 0.97 0.66
N PHE A 157 5.35 0.58 0.19
CA PHE A 157 6.14 -0.50 0.78
C PHE A 157 7.23 0.11 1.66
N LEU A 158 7.24 -0.20 2.96
CA LEU A 158 8.23 0.37 3.89
C LEU A 158 9.52 -0.45 4.00
N GLN A 159 9.51 -1.66 3.46
CA GLN A 159 10.64 -2.58 3.47
C GLN A 159 10.83 -3.18 2.08
N ARG A 160 11.86 -4.03 1.98
CA ARG A 160 12.20 -4.77 0.76
C ARG A 160 10.98 -5.40 0.09
N LEU A 161 10.88 -5.17 -1.21
CA LEU A 161 9.96 -5.81 -2.14
C LEU A 161 10.71 -6.96 -2.84
N THR A 162 10.41 -8.20 -2.47
CA THR A 162 11.01 -9.40 -3.05
C THR A 162 10.00 -10.10 -3.95
N ILE A 163 10.34 -10.22 -5.24
CA ILE A 163 9.47 -10.77 -6.27
C ILE A 163 10.24 -11.84 -7.03
N GLU A 164 10.27 -13.04 -6.48
CA GLU A 164 11.00 -14.18 -7.01
C GLU A 164 10.04 -15.14 -7.72
N ASN A 165 10.44 -15.70 -8.87
CA ASN A 165 9.64 -16.67 -9.63
C ASN A 165 8.22 -16.17 -10.00
N LEU A 166 8.05 -14.85 -10.11
CA LEU A 166 6.83 -14.21 -10.61
C LEU A 166 6.97 -13.96 -12.12
N GLN A 167 5.88 -14.12 -12.86
CA GLN A 167 5.82 -13.77 -14.28
C GLN A 167 4.76 -12.69 -14.52
N ASN A 168 5.09 -11.72 -15.38
CA ASN A 168 4.18 -10.65 -15.82
C ASN A 168 3.67 -9.77 -14.66
N ALA A 169 4.55 -9.33 -13.75
CA ALA A 169 4.18 -8.32 -12.78
C ALA A 169 3.93 -6.96 -13.44
N LEU A 170 2.91 -6.26 -12.97
CA LEU A 170 2.78 -4.82 -13.11
C LEU A 170 3.07 -4.16 -11.76
N ILE A 171 4.18 -3.44 -11.66
CA ILE A 171 4.56 -2.67 -10.46
C ILE A 171 4.51 -1.21 -10.85
N THR A 172 3.40 -0.54 -10.53
CA THR A 172 3.16 0.83 -11.01
C THR A 172 2.69 1.80 -9.94
N ASN A 173 3.19 3.04 -10.02
CA ASN A 173 2.75 4.16 -9.18
C ASN A 173 2.95 3.90 -7.68
N ASN A 174 3.89 3.05 -7.29
CA ASN A 174 4.17 2.74 -5.90
C ASN A 174 5.28 3.63 -5.32
N ILE A 175 5.24 3.81 -4.00
CA ILE A 175 6.36 4.30 -3.21
C ILE A 175 7.03 3.07 -2.57
N ILE A 176 8.29 2.83 -2.93
CA ILE A 176 9.08 1.68 -2.46
C ILE A 176 10.23 2.22 -1.62
N VAL A 177 10.12 2.08 -0.31
CA VAL A 177 11.21 2.38 0.63
C VAL A 177 12.06 1.12 0.74
N ASN A 178 13.38 1.25 0.58
CA ASN A 178 14.38 0.17 0.53
C ASN A 178 14.60 -0.38 -0.91
N THR A 179 14.82 -1.70 -1.06
CA THR A 179 15.24 -2.33 -2.33
C THR A 179 14.14 -3.13 -3.03
N LEU A 180 14.26 -3.29 -4.35
CA LEU A 180 13.51 -4.27 -5.16
C LEU A 180 14.42 -5.46 -5.50
N GLN A 181 14.05 -6.67 -5.09
CA GLN A 181 14.91 -7.84 -5.21
C GLN A 181 14.26 -9.02 -5.95
N ASN A 182 15.13 -9.82 -6.56
CA ASN A 182 14.88 -11.09 -7.26
C ASN A 182 13.91 -11.03 -8.45
N THR A 183 13.70 -9.84 -9.03
CA THR A 183 12.75 -9.64 -10.14
C THR A 183 13.30 -10.08 -11.50
N ASN A 184 12.50 -10.77 -12.31
CA ASN A 184 12.89 -11.18 -13.65
C ASN A 184 11.74 -10.99 -14.65
N GLY A 185 11.99 -10.24 -15.73
CA GLY A 185 11.01 -10.11 -16.82
C GLY A 185 9.76 -9.29 -16.49
N ASN A 186 9.83 -8.36 -15.54
CA ASN A 186 8.67 -7.59 -15.07
C ASN A 186 8.67 -6.14 -15.56
N LEU A 187 7.49 -5.50 -15.49
CA LEU A 187 7.27 -4.10 -15.85
C LEU A 187 7.18 -3.25 -14.57
N ILE A 188 8.08 -2.27 -14.46
CA ILE A 188 8.21 -1.39 -13.30
C ILE A 188 8.09 0.05 -13.78
N ASN A 189 6.92 0.66 -13.59
CA ASN A 189 6.59 1.96 -14.17
C ASN A 189 6.20 3.00 -13.13
N ASN A 190 6.63 4.25 -13.31
CA ASN A 190 6.07 5.37 -12.55
C ASN A 190 6.18 5.22 -11.03
N ASN A 191 7.17 4.50 -10.51
CA ASN A 191 7.38 4.34 -9.07
C ASN A 191 8.33 5.41 -8.53
N ILE A 192 8.26 5.66 -7.22
CA ILE A 192 9.34 6.32 -6.47
C ILE A 192 10.03 5.24 -5.64
N VAL A 193 11.34 5.06 -5.85
CA VAL A 193 12.17 4.13 -5.10
C VAL A 193 13.12 4.92 -4.22
N MET A 194 12.94 4.82 -2.91
CA MET A 194 13.75 5.47 -1.88
C MET A 194 14.60 4.42 -1.18
N GLY A 195 15.74 4.10 -1.78
CA GLY A 195 16.64 3.09 -1.22
C GLY A 195 17.74 3.70 -0.36
N TYR A 196 18.27 2.88 0.55
CA TYR A 196 19.34 3.23 1.47
C TYR A 196 20.13 1.98 1.86
N ILE A 197 21.34 2.17 2.36
CA ILE A 197 22.25 1.08 2.70
C ILE A 197 22.06 0.67 4.17
N TRP A 198 21.89 -0.63 4.43
CA TRP A 198 22.00 -1.21 5.78
C TRP A 198 23.42 -1.74 6.02
N GLY A 199 24.31 -0.89 6.55
CA GLY A 199 25.65 -1.31 6.97
C GLY A 199 26.70 -1.41 5.86
N SER A 200 27.81 -2.12 6.10
CA SER A 200 29.01 -2.10 5.24
C SER A 200 29.04 -3.15 4.12
N SER A 201 28.11 -4.10 4.10
CA SER A 201 27.98 -5.11 3.03
C SER A 201 26.84 -4.69 2.10
N MET A 202 27.19 -4.12 0.96
CA MET A 202 26.26 -3.42 0.07
C MET A 202 25.11 -4.31 -0.40
N ASP A 203 23.87 -3.87 -0.12
CA ASP A 203 22.68 -4.36 -0.82
C ASP A 203 22.46 -3.51 -2.08
N TYR A 204 22.33 -4.18 -3.21
CA TYR A 204 21.96 -3.56 -4.48
C TYR A 204 20.56 -2.95 -4.39
N LEU A 205 20.36 -1.74 -4.94
CA LEU A 205 19.04 -1.12 -5.01
C LEU A 205 18.05 -2.02 -5.75
N LEU A 206 18.55 -2.64 -6.82
CA LEU A 206 17.81 -3.53 -7.70
C LEU A 206 18.60 -4.84 -7.85
N ILE A 207 17.98 -5.98 -7.53
CA ILE A 207 18.49 -7.31 -7.87
C ILE A 207 17.50 -7.94 -8.85
N GLY A 208 17.94 -8.22 -10.07
CA GLY A 208 17.04 -8.76 -11.09
C GLY A 208 17.51 -8.55 -12.53
N SER A 209 16.98 -9.36 -13.44
CA SER A 209 17.36 -9.37 -14.87
C SER A 209 16.16 -9.20 -15.80
N ASN A 210 16.39 -8.73 -17.03
CA ASN A 210 15.38 -8.64 -18.09
C ASN A 210 14.12 -7.82 -17.73
N ASN A 211 14.21 -6.89 -16.78
CA ASN A 211 13.09 -6.04 -16.40
C ASN A 211 13.05 -4.76 -17.26
N ILE A 212 11.88 -4.15 -17.34
CA ILE A 212 11.69 -2.86 -18.00
C ILE A 212 11.29 -1.82 -16.94
N PHE A 213 12.15 -0.83 -16.75
CA PHE A 213 11.96 0.30 -15.84
C PHE A 213 11.64 1.56 -16.65
N ASN A 214 10.39 2.03 -16.62
CA ASN A 214 10.00 3.28 -17.27
C ASN A 214 9.56 4.34 -16.25
N ASN A 215 9.97 5.58 -16.46
CA ASN A 215 9.37 6.74 -15.79
C ASN A 215 9.45 6.69 -14.26
N ASN A 216 10.39 5.95 -13.67
CA ASN A 216 10.56 5.86 -12.22
C ASN A 216 11.46 6.99 -11.71
N ILE A 217 11.32 7.30 -10.42
CA ILE A 217 12.22 8.20 -9.70
C ILE A 217 13.02 7.37 -8.70
N PHE A 218 14.34 7.44 -8.78
CA PHE A 218 15.26 6.73 -7.88
C PHE A 218 15.98 7.72 -6.98
N ILE A 219 15.61 7.70 -5.70
CA ILE A 219 16.31 8.38 -4.62
C ILE A 219 17.20 7.33 -3.95
N TRP A 220 18.50 7.43 -4.17
CA TRP A 220 19.48 6.54 -3.59
C TRP A 220 20.66 7.36 -3.10
N ASP A 221 20.82 7.42 -1.78
CA ASP A 221 21.94 8.09 -1.12
C ASP A 221 23.00 7.03 -0.75
N GLY A 222 23.85 6.70 -1.71
CA GLY A 222 24.88 5.66 -1.56
C GLY A 222 25.56 5.33 -2.89
N TYR A 223 26.75 4.70 -2.84
CA TYR A 223 27.54 4.29 -4.01
C TYR A 223 26.67 3.86 -5.20
N ASN A 224 26.86 4.52 -6.35
CA ASN A 224 26.23 4.35 -7.67
C ASN A 224 24.98 3.45 -7.60
N ALA A 225 23.74 3.96 -7.65
CA ALA A 225 22.51 3.13 -7.63
C ALA A 225 22.71 1.77 -8.33
N ASN A 226 23.03 0.73 -7.54
CA ASN A 226 23.73 -0.44 -8.07
C ASN A 226 22.69 -1.49 -8.42
N VAL A 227 22.61 -1.82 -9.70
CA VAL A 227 21.81 -2.94 -10.19
C VAL A 227 22.69 -4.19 -10.23
N ASN A 228 22.28 -5.26 -9.54
CA ASN A 228 22.80 -6.60 -9.76
C ASN A 228 21.89 -7.36 -10.70
N GLY A 229 22.29 -7.44 -11.96
CA GLY A 229 21.63 -8.27 -12.94
C GLY A 229 22.03 -7.91 -14.36
N SER A 230 21.29 -8.47 -15.32
CA SER A 230 21.61 -8.35 -16.73
C SER A 230 20.38 -8.11 -17.60
N GLY A 231 20.56 -7.46 -18.74
CA GLY A 231 19.51 -7.32 -19.77
C GLY A 231 18.34 -6.41 -19.37
N ASN A 232 18.48 -5.60 -18.32
CA ASN A 232 17.44 -4.66 -17.91
C ASN A 232 17.39 -3.45 -18.88
N VAL A 233 16.19 -2.89 -19.03
CA VAL A 233 15.94 -1.69 -19.85
C VAL A 233 15.48 -0.55 -18.94
N PHE A 234 16.14 0.61 -19.03
CA PHE A 234 15.85 1.80 -18.23
C PHE A 234 15.50 2.98 -19.15
N ASN A 235 14.22 3.35 -19.22
CA ASN A 235 13.76 4.45 -20.08
C ASN A 235 13.19 5.60 -19.26
N TYR A 236 13.67 6.82 -19.52
CA TYR A 236 13.12 8.06 -18.97
C TYR A 236 12.91 8.05 -17.44
N ASN A 237 13.81 7.37 -16.70
CA ASN A 237 13.81 7.42 -15.25
C ASN A 237 14.61 8.64 -14.77
N LEU A 238 14.28 9.14 -13.59
CA LEU A 238 14.94 10.27 -12.93
C LEU A 238 15.77 9.75 -11.75
N TYR A 239 17.04 10.12 -11.70
CA TYR A 239 17.99 9.72 -10.66
C TYR A 239 18.58 10.94 -9.95
N VAL A 240 18.73 10.81 -8.63
CA VAL A 240 19.64 11.68 -7.86
C VAL A 240 21.10 11.39 -8.16
N GLU A 241 21.43 10.13 -8.46
CA GLU A 241 22.77 9.67 -8.81
C GLU A 241 23.18 10.20 -10.20
N PRO A 242 24.32 10.90 -10.34
CA PRO A 242 24.83 11.37 -11.63
C PRO A 242 25.23 10.25 -12.59
N THR A 243 25.73 9.13 -12.05
CA THR A 243 26.28 7.99 -12.81
C THR A 243 25.68 6.66 -12.35
N PRO A 244 24.37 6.41 -12.59
CA PRO A 244 23.71 5.19 -12.13
C PRO A 244 24.29 3.94 -12.81
N ASN A 245 24.45 2.88 -12.04
CA ASN A 245 24.94 1.59 -12.54
C ASN A 245 23.75 0.69 -12.90
N HIS A 246 23.49 0.53 -14.20
CA HIS A 246 22.37 -0.26 -14.71
C HIS A 246 22.62 -1.77 -14.81
N GLY A 247 23.76 -2.27 -14.32
CA GLY A 247 24.14 -3.68 -14.38
C GLY A 247 24.85 -4.04 -15.68
N THR A 248 24.75 -5.30 -16.10
CA THR A 248 25.40 -5.79 -17.33
C THR A 248 24.42 -5.90 -18.49
N ALA A 249 24.90 -5.76 -19.73
CA ALA A 249 24.07 -5.83 -20.95
C ALA A 249 22.76 -5.00 -20.89
N SER A 250 22.76 -3.92 -20.12
CA SER A 250 21.59 -3.06 -19.94
C SER A 250 21.41 -2.11 -21.12
N THR A 251 20.17 -1.72 -21.39
CA THR A 251 19.86 -0.58 -22.26
C THR A 251 19.34 0.57 -21.41
N ALA A 252 19.85 1.78 -21.62
CA ALA A 252 19.41 2.96 -20.90
C ALA A 252 19.21 4.13 -21.88
N ILE A 253 18.00 4.70 -21.93
CA ILE A 253 17.63 5.74 -22.91
C ILE A 253 16.82 6.83 -22.21
N GLY A 254 17.16 8.10 -22.48
CA GLY A 254 16.36 9.25 -22.04
C GLY A 254 16.28 9.49 -20.53
N ASN A 255 17.11 8.82 -19.72
CA ASN A 255 17.11 9.00 -18.26
C ASN A 255 17.67 10.39 -17.88
N TYR A 256 17.08 10.99 -16.85
CA TYR A 256 17.54 12.23 -16.21
C TYR A 256 18.42 11.85 -15.01
N THR A 257 19.67 12.31 -14.95
CA THR A 257 20.60 11.91 -13.87
C THR A 257 21.21 13.12 -13.17
N GLY A 258 21.67 12.92 -11.93
CA GLY A 258 22.34 13.96 -11.15
C GLY A 258 21.44 15.12 -10.73
N ILE A 259 20.14 14.87 -10.60
CA ILE A 259 19.18 15.90 -10.16
C ILE A 259 19.17 15.94 -8.63
N SER A 260 19.43 17.10 -8.03
CA SER A 260 19.36 17.23 -6.57
C SER A 260 17.97 16.83 -6.08
N GLN A 261 17.89 16.04 -5.01
CA GLN A 261 16.62 15.62 -4.43
C GLN A 261 15.74 16.83 -4.06
N SER A 262 16.35 17.93 -3.61
CA SER A 262 15.69 19.20 -3.30
C SER A 262 15.00 19.87 -4.48
N ASP A 263 15.32 19.46 -5.72
CA ASP A 263 14.82 20.05 -6.96
C ASP A 263 13.76 19.15 -7.63
N ILE A 264 13.60 17.92 -7.12
CA ILE A 264 12.64 16.94 -7.65
C ILE A 264 11.25 17.24 -7.11
N PHE A 265 11.09 17.18 -5.79
CA PHE A 265 9.78 17.17 -5.11
C PHE A 265 9.46 18.50 -4.47
N VAL A 266 8.17 18.85 -4.38
CA VAL A 266 7.69 20.03 -3.67
C VAL A 266 8.11 20.00 -2.19
N ASN A 267 7.96 18.84 -1.52
CA ASN A 267 8.41 18.67 -0.14
C ASN A 267 8.72 17.20 0.18
N GLN A 268 9.94 16.75 -0.08
CA GLN A 268 10.38 15.43 0.35
C GLN A 268 11.90 15.44 0.59
N THR A 269 12.32 14.86 1.72
CA THR A 269 13.74 14.76 2.08
C THR A 269 14.09 13.38 2.62
N GLY A 270 15.36 12.99 2.49
CA GLY A 270 15.86 11.70 2.94
C GLY A 270 15.23 10.53 2.17
N VAL A 271 15.18 9.36 2.83
CA VAL A 271 14.83 8.07 2.21
C VAL A 271 13.60 7.41 2.86
N ALA A 272 12.90 8.12 3.73
CA ALA A 272 11.73 7.61 4.45
C ALA A 272 10.43 8.10 3.82
N PHE A 273 9.40 7.24 3.90
CA PHE A 273 8.03 7.66 3.63
C PHE A 273 7.47 8.45 4.82
N ASP A 274 6.79 9.56 4.54
CA ASP A 274 6.08 10.36 5.53
C ASP A 274 4.77 10.90 4.90
N TYR A 275 3.69 10.89 5.67
CA TYR A 275 2.39 11.41 5.23
C TYR A 275 2.38 12.94 5.06
N THR A 276 3.34 13.64 5.66
CA THR A 276 3.51 15.10 5.56
C THR A 276 4.34 15.53 4.35
N HIS A 277 4.98 14.58 3.65
CA HIS A 277 5.69 14.87 2.41
C HIS A 277 4.74 15.15 1.25
N ASP A 278 5.18 16.03 0.36
CA ASP A 278 4.57 16.30 -0.94
C ASP A 278 5.46 15.75 -2.05
N TYR A 279 5.02 14.64 -2.64
CA TYR A 279 5.71 13.90 -3.69
C TYR A 279 5.42 14.44 -5.10
N HIS A 280 4.69 15.55 -5.26
CA HIS A 280 4.55 16.19 -6.56
C HIS A 280 5.89 16.73 -7.05
N LEU A 281 6.13 16.65 -8.36
CA LEU A 281 7.31 17.27 -8.96
C LEU A 281 7.20 18.79 -8.89
N GLN A 282 8.31 19.47 -8.60
CA GLN A 282 8.36 20.94 -8.70
C GLN A 282 8.22 21.41 -10.15
N SER A 283 8.75 20.62 -11.09
CA SER A 283 8.75 20.90 -12.52
C SER A 283 8.21 19.72 -13.33
N PRO A 284 6.89 19.45 -13.28
CA PRO A 284 6.29 18.25 -13.88
C PRO A 284 6.37 18.22 -15.41
N THR A 285 6.59 19.38 -16.06
CA THR A 285 6.73 19.49 -17.53
C THR A 285 8.14 19.28 -18.04
N ILE A 286 9.15 19.25 -17.16
CA ILE A 286 10.55 19.01 -17.53
C ILE A 286 10.83 17.51 -17.58
N TYR A 287 10.38 16.78 -16.57
CA TYR A 287 10.66 15.36 -16.42
C TYR A 287 9.51 14.52 -16.99
N ILE A 288 9.44 14.47 -18.32
CA ILE A 288 8.42 13.73 -19.06
C ILE A 288 8.93 12.31 -19.38
N GLY A 289 8.04 11.35 -19.18
CA GLY A 289 8.24 9.93 -19.43
C GLY A 289 7.93 9.49 -20.87
N THR A 290 8.05 8.18 -21.11
CA THR A 290 7.79 7.52 -22.40
C THR A 290 6.35 7.68 -22.90
N ASP A 291 5.41 7.98 -22.02
CA ASP A 291 3.98 8.07 -22.26
C ASP A 291 3.47 9.52 -22.32
N SER A 292 4.39 10.49 -22.41
CA SER A 292 4.09 11.94 -22.38
C SER A 292 3.51 12.46 -21.06
N THR A 293 3.47 11.64 -20.01
CA THR A 293 3.14 12.08 -18.65
C THR A 293 4.41 12.35 -17.85
N GLN A 294 4.28 12.95 -16.67
CA GLN A 294 5.43 13.15 -15.77
C GLN A 294 5.98 11.81 -15.25
N VAL A 295 7.27 11.76 -14.93
CA VAL A 295 7.84 10.61 -14.20
C VAL A 295 7.31 10.53 -12.77
N GLY A 296 7.43 9.35 -12.15
CA GLY A 296 7.00 9.08 -10.78
C GLY A 296 5.50 8.82 -10.66
N ILE A 297 5.04 8.77 -9.41
CA ILE A 297 3.73 8.20 -9.04
C ILE A 297 2.52 9.01 -9.55
N TYR A 298 2.69 10.28 -9.93
CA TYR A 298 1.60 11.11 -10.47
C TYR A 298 1.49 11.08 -12.01
N GLY A 299 2.31 10.28 -12.69
CA GLY A 299 2.18 10.00 -14.12
C GLY A 299 1.57 8.63 -14.42
N GLY A 300 1.59 8.26 -15.70
CA GLY A 300 1.13 6.97 -16.17
C GLY A 300 -0.40 6.81 -16.20
N VAL A 301 -0.83 5.57 -16.38
CA VAL A 301 -2.25 5.19 -16.50
C VAL A 301 -2.97 5.18 -15.14
N PHE A 302 -2.23 5.00 -14.04
CA PHE A 302 -2.78 4.89 -12.68
C PHE A 302 -2.20 5.95 -11.75
N PRO A 303 -2.36 7.26 -12.06
CA PRO A 303 -1.75 8.32 -11.27
C PRO A 303 -2.18 8.22 -9.80
N TYR A 304 -1.22 8.41 -8.90
CA TYR A 304 -1.43 8.37 -7.48
C TYR A 304 -2.39 9.48 -7.08
N LYS A 305 -3.42 9.12 -6.32
CA LYS A 305 -4.41 10.08 -5.86
C LYS A 305 -4.04 10.55 -4.46
N ALA A 306 -4.24 11.83 -4.20
CA ALA A 306 -4.05 12.40 -2.87
C ALA A 306 -4.78 11.54 -1.83
N GLY A 307 -4.09 11.25 -0.72
CA GLY A 307 -4.65 10.44 0.35
C GLY A 307 -4.73 8.93 0.10
N GLY A 308 -4.29 8.43 -1.07
CA GLY A 308 -4.34 7.00 -1.38
C GLY A 308 -5.72 6.37 -1.16
N VAL A 309 -6.78 7.17 -1.34
CA VAL A 309 -8.14 6.76 -0.96
C VAL A 309 -8.58 5.58 -1.84
N PRO A 310 -9.17 4.53 -1.27
CA PRO A 310 -9.63 3.36 -2.03
C PRO A 310 -10.66 3.68 -3.12
N SER A 311 -10.90 2.74 -4.03
CA SER A 311 -11.86 2.93 -5.13
C SER A 311 -13.33 2.86 -4.69
N ASN A 312 -13.63 2.20 -3.56
CA ASN A 312 -14.98 2.17 -3.02
C ASN A 312 -15.42 3.56 -2.51
N PRO A 313 -16.73 3.89 -2.57
CA PRO A 313 -17.24 5.15 -2.05
C PRO A 313 -16.75 5.43 -0.63
N HIS A 314 -16.07 6.56 -0.47
CA HIS A 314 -15.42 6.94 0.77
C HIS A 314 -16.29 7.95 1.52
N ILE A 315 -16.56 7.69 2.81
CA ILE A 315 -17.27 8.63 3.68
C ILE A 315 -16.30 9.75 4.06
N GLN A 316 -16.49 10.94 3.49
CA GLN A 316 -15.67 12.12 3.74
C GLN A 316 -16.11 12.86 5.01
N MET A 317 -17.39 12.74 5.37
CA MET A 317 -17.96 13.39 6.54
C MET A 317 -19.05 12.52 7.14
N GLN A 318 -19.04 12.39 8.45
CA GLN A 318 -20.10 11.77 9.23
C GLN A 318 -20.36 12.62 10.46
N ASN A 319 -21.54 13.23 10.53
CA ASN A 319 -22.03 13.97 11.68
C ASN A 319 -23.40 13.41 12.07
N ILE A 320 -23.43 12.65 13.16
CA ILE A 320 -24.65 12.09 13.73
C ILE A 320 -24.84 12.76 15.08
N ALA A 321 -25.97 13.45 15.25
CA ALA A 321 -26.28 14.10 16.51
C ALA A 321 -26.28 13.07 17.65
N PRO A 322 -25.76 13.42 18.84
CA PRO A 322 -25.70 12.48 19.96
C PRO A 322 -27.08 12.18 20.56
N SER A 323 -28.10 12.98 20.21
CA SER A 323 -29.48 12.81 20.67
C SER A 323 -30.47 13.32 19.63
N THR A 324 -31.74 12.96 19.80
CA THR A 324 -32.82 13.52 18.99
C THR A 324 -33.15 14.94 19.44
N SER A 325 -33.64 15.74 18.50
CA SER A 325 -34.30 17.02 18.75
C SER A 325 -35.72 16.94 18.19
N ASN A 326 -36.74 17.16 19.04
CA ASN A 326 -38.15 16.99 18.68
C ASN A 326 -38.48 15.59 18.07
N GLY A 327 -37.83 14.54 18.58
CA GLY A 327 -38.03 13.17 18.07
C GLY A 327 -37.29 12.85 16.76
N LEU A 328 -36.57 13.80 16.17
CA LEU A 328 -35.77 13.60 14.96
C LEU A 328 -34.27 13.51 15.30
N LEU A 329 -33.56 12.55 14.69
CA LEU A 329 -32.10 12.44 14.80
C LEU A 329 -31.47 13.13 13.59
N ASN A 330 -30.69 14.19 13.84
CA ASN A 330 -29.97 14.88 12.76
C ASN A 330 -28.77 14.03 12.31
N VAL A 331 -28.77 13.67 11.03
CA VAL A 331 -27.71 12.88 10.40
C VAL A 331 -27.26 13.60 9.13
N GLN A 332 -25.95 13.81 9.02
CA GLN A 332 -25.31 14.29 7.81
C GLN A 332 -24.17 13.34 7.48
N ILE A 333 -24.26 12.69 6.32
CA ILE A 333 -23.21 11.85 5.76
C ILE A 333 -22.89 12.38 4.38
N ASN A 334 -21.62 12.65 4.11
CA ASN A 334 -21.14 12.92 2.77
C ASN A 334 -20.20 11.79 2.35
N ALA A 335 -20.48 11.19 1.20
CA ALA A 335 -19.64 10.15 0.62
C ALA A 335 -19.41 10.46 -0.86
N ALA A 336 -18.21 10.17 -1.35
CA ALA A 336 -17.86 10.33 -2.74
C ALA A 336 -17.12 9.08 -3.22
N ALA A 337 -17.44 8.62 -4.42
CA ALA A 337 -16.58 7.71 -5.15
C ALA A 337 -15.45 8.50 -5.80
N GLN A 338 -14.34 7.83 -6.10
CA GLN A 338 -13.28 8.45 -6.88
C GLN A 338 -13.56 8.30 -8.38
N ASP A 339 -13.33 9.36 -9.15
CA ASP A 339 -13.28 9.30 -10.61
C ASP A 339 -12.01 8.53 -11.01
N GLU A 340 -12.14 7.28 -11.49
CA GLU A 340 -11.00 6.49 -12.00
C GLU A 340 -10.52 6.95 -13.37
#